data_AF-A0A7K0A2T2-F1
#
_entry.id   AF-A0A7K0A2T2-F1
#
_cell.length_a   1.000
_cell.length_b   1.000
_cell.length_c   1.000
_cell.angle_alpha   90.00
_cell.angle_beta   90.00
_cell.angle_gamma   90.00
#
_symmetry.space_group_name_H-M   'P 1'
#
loop_
_entity.id
_entity.type
_entity.pdbx_description
1 polymer ?
#
loop_
_entity_poly.entity_id
_entity_poly.type
_entity_poly.pdbx_seq_one_letter_code
_entity_poly.pdbx_strand_id
1 'polypeptide(L)' 'EEVDEWRKKDPIPRFERYLRSVGVLEDEKIEETREQMKSEVMDQAKEAEEADAPDPSTVANHVYADLEV' A
#
# COMPACT_ATOMS: atom_id res chain seq x y z
N GLU A 1 -5.32 -0.86 -25.04
CA GLU A 1 -5.67 -2.29 -25.12
C GLU A 1 -5.05 -3.11 -24.00
N GLU A 2 -3.73 -3.16 -23.84
CA GLU A 2 -3.07 -4.00 -22.81
C GLU A 2 -3.53 -3.73 -21.37
N VAL A 3 -3.60 -2.46 -20.94
CA VAL A 3 -4.03 -2.09 -19.58
C VAL A 3 -5.45 -2.58 -19.27
N ASP A 4 -6.36 -2.52 -20.24
CA ASP A 4 -7.75 -2.93 -20.05
C ASP A 4 -7.90 -4.45 -20.01
N GLU A 5 -7.04 -5.19 -20.70
CA GLU A 5 -6.95 -6.65 -20.54
C GLU A 5 -6.47 -7.05 -19.15
N TRP A 6 -5.48 -6.35 -18.60
CA TRP A 6 -4.98 -6.62 -17.26
C TRP A 6 -5.94 -6.20 -16.16
N ARG A 7 -6.68 -5.09 -16.34
CA ARG A 7 -7.76 -4.70 -15.41
C ARG A 7 -8.83 -5.78 -15.25
N LYS A 8 -9.18 -6.50 -16.31
CA LYS A 8 -10.12 -7.64 -16.23
C LYS A 8 -9.58 -8.80 -15.41
N LYS A 9 -8.26 -8.90 -15.25
CA LYS A 9 -7.56 -9.93 -14.49
C LYS A 9 -7.19 -9.48 -13.06
N ASP A 10 -7.77 -8.38 -12.59
CA ASP A 10 -7.53 -7.86 -11.24
C ASP A 10 -7.71 -8.97 -10.18
N PRO A 11 -6.67 -9.29 -9.40
CA PRO A 11 -6.73 -10.34 -8.40
C PRO A 11 -7.69 -10.02 -7.25
N ILE A 12 -7.91 -8.73 -6.91
CA ILE A 12 -8.69 -8.32 -5.75
C ILE A 12 -10.17 -8.69 -5.92
N PRO A 13 -10.90 -8.23 -6.97
CA PRO A 13 -12.29 -8.64 -7.19
C PRO A 13 -12.41 -10.15 -7.45
N ARG A 14 -11.37 -10.78 -8.00
CA ARG A 14 -11.38 -12.22 -8.27
C ARG A 14 -11.38 -13.03 -6.97
N PHE A 15 -10.51 -12.66 -6.03
CA PHE A 15 -10.42 -13.33 -4.74
C PHE A 15 -11.62 -12.99 -3.84
N GLU A 16 -12.10 -11.74 -3.88
CA GLU A 16 -13.32 -11.34 -3.18
C GLU A 16 -14.52 -12.23 -3.55
N ARG A 17 -14.76 -12.45 -4.85
CA ARG A 17 -15.82 -13.35 -5.33
C ARG A 17 -15.67 -14.78 -4.81
N TYR A 18 -14.44 -15.30 -4.78
CA TYR A 18 -14.17 -16.62 -4.23
C TYR A 18 -14.50 -16.69 -2.74
N LEU A 19 -14.00 -15.74 -1.94
CA LEU A 19 -14.24 -15.72 -0.50
C LEU A 19 -15.73 -15.59 -0.14
N ARG A 20 -16.49 -14.81 -0.92
CA ARG A 20 -17.96 -14.74 -0.80
C ARG A 20 -18.61 -16.08 -1.12
N SER A 21 -18.17 -16.75 -2.19
CA SER A 21 -18.74 -18.05 -2.61
C SER A 21 -18.58 -19.16 -1.57
N VAL A 22 -17.55 -19.07 -0.73
CA VAL A 22 -17.30 -20.02 0.37
C VAL A 22 -17.80 -19.51 1.74
N GLY A 23 -18.51 -18.38 1.77
CA GLY A 23 -19.10 -17.82 2.99
C GLY A 23 -18.11 -17.23 3.99
N VAL A 24 -16.89 -16.87 3.56
CA VAL A 24 -15.83 -16.33 4.43
C VAL A 24 -15.86 -14.80 4.50
N LEU A 25 -16.42 -14.13 3.49
CA LEU A 25 -16.41 -12.67 3.36
C LEU A 25 -17.81 -12.10 3.11
N GLU A 26 -18.14 -11.04 3.84
CA GLU A 26 -19.40 -10.29 3.77
C GLU A 26 -19.13 -8.80 3.51
N ASP A 27 -20.16 -8.05 3.08
CA ASP A 27 -20.03 -6.64 2.69
C ASP A 27 -19.54 -5.76 3.84
N GLU A 28 -20.06 -5.98 5.06
CA GLU A 28 -19.69 -5.21 6.25
C GLU A 28 -18.18 -5.30 6.53
N LYS A 29 -17.61 -6.50 6.44
CA LYS A 29 -16.18 -6.72 6.67
C LYS A 29 -15.29 -6.08 5.61
N ILE A 30 -15.77 -5.97 4.37
CA ILE A 30 -15.04 -5.28 3.30
C ILE A 30 -15.01 -3.78 3.58
N GLU A 31 -16.15 -3.20 3.98
CA GLU A 31 -16.23 -1.77 4.26
C GLU A 31 -15.41 -1.40 5.49
N GLU A 32 -15.50 -2.20 6.57
CA GLU A 32 -14.65 -2.04 7.76
C GLU A 32 -13.16 -2.07 7.39
N THR A 33 -12.73 -3.05 6.59
CA THR A 33 -11.33 -3.15 6.15
C THR A 33 -10.93 -1.93 5.32
N ARG A 34 -11.78 -1.44 4.42
CA ARG A 34 -11.49 -0.27 3.59
C ARG A 34 -11.33 0.99 4.43
N GLU A 35 -12.22 1.20 5.40
CA GLU A 35 -12.18 2.35 6.28
C GLU A 35 -10.94 2.31 7.19
N GLN A 36 -10.62 1.15 7.75
CA GLN A 36 -9.40 0.94 8.54
C GLN A 36 -8.14 1.27 7.73
N MET A 37 -8.00 0.68 6.52
CA MET A 37 -6.83 0.91 5.67
C MET A 37 -6.73 2.37 5.23
N LYS A 38 -7.87 3.01 4.95
CA LYS A 38 -7.90 4.43 4.61
C LYS A 38 -7.41 5.28 5.77
N SER A 39 -7.89 5.02 6.99
CA SER A 39 -7.45 5.73 8.20
C SER A 39 -5.95 5.56 8.41
N GLU A 40 -5.46 4.32 8.36
CA GLU A 40 -4.03 4.02 8.56
C GLU A 40 -3.13 4.75 7.57
N VAL A 41 -3.49 4.73 6.28
CA VAL A 41 -2.73 5.44 5.24
C VAL A 41 -2.77 6.96 5.46
N MET A 42 -3.92 7.53 5.86
CA MET A 42 -4.03 8.97 6.12
C MET A 42 -3.19 9.38 7.34
N ASP A 43 -3.20 8.59 8.41
CA ASP A 43 -2.42 8.86 9.61
C ASP A 43 -0.92 8.78 9.33
N GLN A 44 -0.46 7.75 8.60
CA GLN A 44 0.95 7.61 8.21
C GLN A 44 1.39 8.70 7.23
N ALA A 45 0.53 9.09 6.29
CA ALA A 45 0.83 10.21 5.37
C ALA A 45 1.02 11.51 6.16
N LYS A 46 0.16 11.79 7.13
CA LYS A 46 0.27 12.95 8.00
C LYS A 46 1.57 12.92 8.82
N GLU A 47 1.92 11.78 9.40
CA GLU A 47 3.20 11.63 10.12
C GLU A 47 4.40 11.93 9.22
N ALA A 48 4.38 11.43 7.97
CA ALA A 48 5.44 11.69 7.00
C ALA A 48 5.51 13.17 6.57
N GLU A 49 4.37 13.85 6.46
CA GLU A 49 4.30 15.29 6.15
C GLU A 49 4.77 16.17 7.31
N GLU A 50 4.52 15.74 8.56
CA GLU A 50 4.94 16.44 9.77
C GLU A 50 6.42 16.18 10.14
N ALA A 51 7.05 15.18 9.52
CA ALA A 51 8.45 14.86 9.77
C ALA A 51 9.38 16.01 9.35
N ASP A 52 10.41 16.23 10.17
CA ASP A 52 11.45 17.21 9.87
C ASP A 52 12.17 16.86 8.55
N ALA A 53 12.64 17.91 7.87
CA ALA A 53 13.49 17.72 6.70
C ALA A 53 14.73 16.89 7.07
N PRO A 54 15.19 15.99 6.19
CA PRO A 54 16.39 15.22 6.43
C PRO A 54 17.62 16.13 6.57
N ASP A 55 18.59 15.72 7.37
CA ASP A 55 19.85 16.45 7.55
C ASP A 55 20.57 16.61 6.18
N PRO A 56 20.83 17.84 5.70
CA PRO A 56 21.54 18.05 4.45
C PRO A 56 22.90 17.35 4.36
N SER A 57 23.54 17.06 5.50
CA SER A 57 24.83 16.35 5.55
C SER A 57 24.75 14.92 4.99
N THR A 58 23.57 14.30 5.01
CA THR A 58 23.38 12.91 4.56
C THR A 58 23.20 12.78 3.05
N VAL A 59 23.25 13.89 2.29
CA VAL A 59 22.96 13.90 0.84
C VAL A 59 23.90 13.02 0.01
N ALA A 60 25.14 12.81 0.46
CA ALA A 60 26.14 11.98 -0.23
C ALA A 60 26.16 10.52 0.27
N ASN A 61 25.36 10.18 1.28
CA ASN A 61 25.29 8.82 1.80
C ASN A 61 24.73 7.89 0.71
N HIS A 62 25.22 6.65 0.66
CA HIS A 62 24.78 5.61 -0.28
C HIS A 62 24.99 5.92 -1.77
N VAL A 63 25.77 6.94 -2.14
CA VAL A 63 26.19 7.18 -3.53
C VAL A 63 27.10 6.06 -4.03
N TYR A 64 27.97 5.57 -3.15
CA TYR A 64 28.74 4.35 -3.33
C TYR A 64 28.41 3.39 -2.18
N ALA A 65 28.62 2.09 -2.41
CA ALA A 65 28.62 1.14 -1.31
C ALA A 65 29.74 1.52 -0.33
N ASP A 66 29.55 1.24 0.96
CA ASP A 66 30.61 1.40 1.94
C ASP A 66 31.80 0.54 1.51
N LEU A 67 33.00 1.12 1.56
CA LEU A 67 34.22 0.34 1.43
C LEU A 67 34.28 -0.55 2.68
N GLU A 68 33.86 -1.80 2.55
CA GLU A 68 34.22 -2.84 3.50
C GLU A 68 35.76 -2.85 3.54
N VAL A 69 36.34 -2.39 4.67
CA VAL A 69 37.76 -2.51 4.98
C VAL A 69 37.97 -3.70 5.89
#